data_AF-A0A2H0S556-F1
#
_entry.id   AF-A0A2H0S556-F1
#
_cell.length_a   1.000
_cell.length_b   1.000
_cell.length_c   1.000
_cell.angle_alpha   90.00
_cell.angle_beta   90.00
_cell.angle_gamma   90.00
#
_symmetry.space_group_name_H-M   'P 1'
#
loop_
_entity.id
_entity.type
_entity.pdbx_description
1 polymer ?
#
loop_
_entity_poly.entity_id
_entity_poly.type
_entity_poly.pdbx_seq_one_letter_code
_entity_poly.pdbx_strand_id
1 'polypeptide(L)'
;MGQKVNANGFRLKITHTWPSSWYANGKKFKGLFLDDVKIRRYIGEKLPDAGISMIEIDRSKRVSVTIHTAKPGVIIGKQGASIELLKKNLEHKFNCAFDVNIQEIRTPDSDAHVIAETIQGQVQRRMPYRRAAKMAIEKAMQAGAEGVKVKVSGRLNGAEIARTELFKEGNIPLQTLRANVTFARRTAATTYGSIGIKVWIYKGMVFKKVQQAQSSTLTSLNNQ
;
A
#
# COMPACT_ATOMS: atom_id res chain seq x y z
N MET A 1 -20.09 -15.61 -5.67
CA MET A 1 -19.58 -15.75 -4.28
C MET A 1 -18.63 -14.60 -3.91
N GLY A 2 -19.17 -13.52 -3.34
CA GLY A 2 -18.47 -12.28 -2.97
C GLY A 2 -18.24 -12.10 -1.46
N GLN A 3 -18.30 -13.16 -0.66
CA GLN A 3 -18.33 -13.09 0.81
C GLN A 3 -16.93 -13.16 1.45
N LYS A 4 -16.00 -12.28 1.07
CA LYS A 4 -14.66 -12.22 1.72
C LYS A 4 -14.40 -10.85 2.30
N VAL A 5 -14.09 -10.81 3.60
CA VAL A 5 -13.71 -9.59 4.32
C VAL A 5 -12.37 -9.06 3.81
N ASN A 6 -12.19 -7.73 3.79
CA ASN A 6 -10.91 -7.12 3.48
C ASN A 6 -9.88 -7.48 4.57
N ALA A 7 -8.77 -8.09 4.17
CA ALA A 7 -7.74 -8.58 5.10
C ALA A 7 -7.09 -7.44 5.92
N ASN A 8 -6.93 -6.25 5.34
CA ASN A 8 -6.36 -5.09 6.02
C ASN A 8 -7.37 -4.54 7.03
N GLY A 9 -8.62 -4.34 6.60
CA GLY A 9 -9.69 -3.78 7.43
C GLY A 9 -10.01 -4.64 8.66
N PHE A 10 -10.03 -5.97 8.48
CA PHE A 10 -10.27 -6.93 9.57
C PHE A 10 -9.19 -6.90 10.66
N ARG A 11 -8.03 -6.30 10.37
CA ARG A 11 -6.82 -6.31 11.20
C ARG A 11 -6.47 -4.95 11.80
N LEU A 12 -7.30 -3.93 11.57
CA LEU A 12 -7.11 -2.58 12.13
C LEU A 12 -7.07 -2.64 13.66
N LYS A 13 -6.15 -1.87 14.26
CA LYS A 13 -5.87 -1.78 15.71
C LYS A 13 -5.30 -3.06 16.34
N ILE A 14 -5.15 -4.15 15.59
CA ILE A 14 -4.55 -5.40 16.07
C ILE A 14 -3.13 -5.54 15.53
N THR A 15 -3.00 -5.65 14.20
CA THR A 15 -1.70 -5.73 13.51
C THR A 15 -1.43 -4.49 12.68
N HIS A 16 -2.45 -3.89 12.07
CA HIS A 16 -2.35 -2.68 11.25
C HIS A 16 -2.86 -1.44 11.98
N THR A 17 -2.19 -0.31 11.76
CA THR A 17 -2.62 1.01 12.23
C THR A 17 -3.41 1.76 11.15
N TRP A 18 -3.95 2.92 11.53
CA TRP A 18 -4.67 3.78 10.60
C TRP A 18 -3.70 4.53 9.69
N PRO A 19 -3.98 4.66 8.39
CA PRO A 19 -3.16 5.43 7.47
C PRO A 19 -3.38 6.95 7.59
N SER A 20 -4.40 7.41 8.31
CA SER A 20 -4.57 8.83 8.64
C SER A 20 -4.78 8.94 10.15
N SER A 21 -4.00 9.79 10.82
CA SER A 21 -4.09 10.00 12.26
C SER A 21 -4.36 11.47 12.56
N TRP A 22 -5.64 11.81 12.73
CA TRP A 22 -6.06 13.16 13.11
C TRP A 22 -7.47 13.17 13.69
N TYR A 23 -7.82 14.26 14.38
CA TYR A 23 -9.12 14.46 15.00
C TYR A 23 -9.79 15.73 14.47
N ALA A 24 -11.11 15.66 14.24
CA ALA A 24 -11.90 16.83 13.89
C ALA A 24 -13.34 16.71 14.38
N ASN A 25 -13.93 17.85 14.75
CA ASN A 25 -15.35 17.93 15.15
C ASN A 25 -16.28 17.84 13.92
N GLY A 26 -17.46 17.24 14.12
CA GLY A 26 -18.33 16.67 13.06
C GLY A 26 -18.51 17.47 11.78
N LYS A 27 -18.74 18.80 11.85
CA LYS A 27 -18.91 19.64 10.64
C LYS A 27 -17.64 19.74 9.80
N LYS A 28 -16.46 19.79 10.44
CA LYS A 28 -15.15 19.90 9.77
C LYS A 28 -14.64 18.55 9.25
N PHE A 29 -15.05 17.45 9.89
CA PHE A 29 -14.61 16.10 9.53
C PHE A 29 -14.86 15.78 8.05
N LYS A 30 -16.06 16.07 7.54
CA LYS A 30 -16.44 15.79 6.15
C LYS A 30 -15.49 16.47 5.14
N GLY A 31 -15.17 17.74 5.37
CA GLY A 31 -14.28 18.50 4.49
C GLY A 31 -12.86 17.93 4.50
N LEU A 32 -12.29 17.76 5.70
CA LEU A 32 -10.93 17.25 5.87
C LEU A 32 -10.76 15.82 5.32
N PHE A 33 -11.77 14.97 5.49
CA PHE A 33 -11.78 13.62 4.94
C PHE A 33 -11.80 13.63 3.40
N LEU A 34 -12.60 14.49 2.78
CA LEU A 34 -12.61 14.63 1.32
C LEU A 34 -11.26 15.12 0.78
N ASP A 35 -10.61 16.02 1.51
CA ASP A 35 -9.27 16.49 1.16
C ASP A 35 -8.23 15.37 1.26
N ASP A 36 -8.27 14.54 2.31
CA ASP A 36 -7.40 13.35 2.43
C ASP A 36 -7.53 12.41 1.23
N VAL A 37 -8.77 12.12 0.80
CA VAL A 37 -9.02 11.26 -0.36
C VAL A 37 -8.45 11.90 -1.63
N LYS A 38 -8.63 13.21 -1.82
CA LYS A 38 -8.08 13.94 -2.96
C LYS A 38 -6.55 13.98 -2.93
N ILE A 39 -5.92 14.17 -1.77
CA ILE A 39 -4.46 14.15 -1.59
C ILE A 39 -3.91 12.79 -2.03
N ARG A 40 -4.47 11.69 -1.50
CA ARG A 40 -4.04 10.33 -1.85
C ARG A 40 -4.16 10.05 -3.34
N ARG A 41 -5.27 10.44 -3.95
CA ARG A 41 -5.50 10.29 -5.39
C ARG A 41 -4.48 11.09 -6.20
N TYR A 42 -4.28 12.36 -5.83
CA TYR A 42 -3.36 13.26 -6.53
C TYR A 42 -1.92 12.76 -6.50
N ILE A 43 -1.44 12.30 -5.34
CA ILE A 43 -0.10 11.71 -5.20
C ILE A 43 0.02 10.45 -6.05
N GLY A 44 -0.98 9.57 -6.01
CA GLY A 44 -0.98 8.33 -6.80
C GLY A 44 -1.01 8.56 -8.32
N GLU A 45 -1.66 9.62 -8.79
CA GLU A 45 -1.69 10.00 -10.21
C GLU A 45 -0.40 10.68 -10.67
N LYS A 46 0.21 11.52 -9.83
CA LYS A 46 1.44 12.25 -10.16
C LYS A 46 2.68 11.37 -10.14
N LEU A 47 2.69 10.33 -9.30
CA LEU A 47 3.84 9.45 -9.10
C LEU A 47 3.47 7.99 -9.38
N PRO A 48 3.12 7.63 -10.64
CA PRO A 48 2.68 6.27 -10.98
C PRO A 48 3.80 5.23 -10.86
N ASP A 49 5.06 5.63 -11.10
CA ASP A 49 6.23 4.72 -11.14
C ASP A 49 7.01 4.64 -9.82
N ALA A 50 6.53 5.35 -8.79
CA ALA A 50 7.24 5.48 -7.52
C ALA A 50 7.13 4.22 -6.64
N GLY A 51 6.24 3.26 -6.93
CA GLY A 51 6.07 2.09 -6.06
C GLY A 51 5.57 2.47 -4.67
N ILE A 52 4.49 3.25 -4.61
CA ILE A 52 3.92 3.74 -3.34
C ILE A 52 3.13 2.62 -2.67
N SER A 53 3.52 2.29 -1.44
CA SER A 53 2.83 1.29 -0.62
C SER A 53 1.72 1.91 0.22
N MET A 54 2.09 2.92 1.01
CA MET A 54 1.21 3.55 1.99
C MET A 54 1.49 5.05 2.03
N ILE A 55 0.43 5.82 2.25
CA ILE A 55 0.52 7.26 2.47
C ILE A 55 -0.06 7.50 3.85
N GLU A 56 0.76 8.04 4.76
CA GLU A 56 0.34 8.44 6.08
C GLU A 56 0.03 9.94 6.07
N ILE A 57 -1.12 10.31 6.64
CA ILE A 57 -1.55 11.70 6.71
C ILE A 57 -1.82 12.05 8.16
N ASP A 58 -1.02 12.94 8.70
CA ASP A 58 -1.19 13.49 10.04
C ASP A 58 -1.58 14.96 9.92
N ARG A 59 -2.72 15.33 10.51
CA ARG A 59 -3.19 16.71 10.52
C ARG A 59 -3.08 17.27 11.92
N SER A 60 -2.10 18.16 12.10
CA SER A 60 -1.97 19.01 13.28
C SER A 60 -2.20 20.47 12.87
N LYS A 61 -1.26 21.38 13.13
CA LYS A 61 -1.28 22.75 12.57
C LYS A 61 -0.86 22.78 11.10
N ARG A 62 0.09 21.91 10.73
CA ARG A 62 0.51 21.63 9.35
C ARG A 62 0.06 20.22 8.99
N VAL A 63 -0.14 19.97 7.70
CA VAL A 63 -0.50 18.64 7.19
C VAL A 63 0.79 17.91 6.83
N SER A 64 1.15 16.90 7.61
CA SER A 64 2.31 16.06 7.36
C SER A 64 1.89 14.86 6.53
N VAL A 65 2.52 14.69 5.37
CA VAL A 65 2.27 13.56 4.47
C VAL A 65 3.54 12.72 4.40
N THR A 66 3.49 11.51 4.96
CA THR A 66 4.61 10.57 4.92
C THR A 66 4.32 9.51 3.86
N ILE A 67 5.16 9.45 2.82
CA ILE A 67 5.01 8.54 1.69
C ILE A 67 5.96 7.37 1.87
N HIS A 68 5.41 6.17 2.02
CA HIS A 68 6.16 4.91 2.04
C HIS A 68 6.36 4.41 0.62
N THR A 69 7.61 4.35 0.18
CA THR A 69 7.97 4.09 -1.22
C THR A 69 9.08 3.07 -1.37
N ALA A 70 9.00 2.27 -2.44
CA ALA A 70 10.09 1.39 -2.87
C ALA A 70 11.20 2.14 -3.62
N LYS A 71 10.90 3.31 -4.21
CA LYS A 71 11.84 4.08 -5.03
C LYS A 71 11.88 5.54 -4.59
N PRO A 72 12.57 5.86 -3.47
CA PRO A 72 12.62 7.23 -2.95
C PRO A 72 13.24 8.21 -3.96
N GLY A 73 14.22 7.77 -4.74
CA GLY A 73 14.90 8.63 -5.73
C GLY A 73 13.98 9.23 -6.79
N VAL A 74 12.91 8.52 -7.19
CA VAL A 74 11.92 9.03 -8.16
C VAL A 74 11.11 10.19 -7.57
N ILE A 75 10.82 10.13 -6.26
CA ILE A 75 10.05 11.18 -5.57
C ILE A 75 10.94 12.39 -5.26
N ILE A 76 12.19 12.16 -4.82
CA ILE A 76 13.17 13.20 -4.51
C ILE A 76 13.53 14.01 -5.77
N GLY A 77 13.80 13.33 -6.88
CA GLY A 77 14.25 13.95 -8.13
C GLY A 77 15.68 14.53 -8.01
N LYS A 78 16.08 15.31 -9.02
CA LYS A 78 17.41 15.94 -9.04
C LYS A 78 17.45 17.05 -7.97
N GLN A 79 18.39 16.93 -7.02
CA GLN A 79 18.61 17.91 -5.93
C GLN A 79 17.34 18.25 -5.10
N GLY A 80 16.36 17.35 -5.02
CA GLY A 80 15.13 17.59 -4.26
C GLY A 80 14.07 18.45 -4.95
N ALA A 81 14.29 18.87 -6.20
CA ALA A 81 13.37 19.76 -6.93
C ALA A 81 11.94 19.20 -7.08
N SER A 82 11.82 17.88 -7.22
CA SER A 82 10.51 17.21 -7.38
C SER A 82 9.67 17.26 -6.10
N ILE A 83 10.30 17.13 -4.93
CA ILE A 83 9.60 17.24 -3.63
C ILE A 83 9.09 18.66 -3.43
N GLU A 84 9.92 19.65 -3.71
CA GLU A 84 9.54 21.05 -3.53
C GLU A 84 8.39 21.42 -4.47
N LEU A 85 8.43 20.95 -5.71
CA LEU A 85 7.33 21.09 -6.67
C LEU A 85 6.06 20.37 -6.19
N LEU A 86 6.17 19.17 -5.64
CA LEU A 86 5.03 18.43 -5.08
C LEU A 86 4.41 19.19 -3.90
N LYS A 87 5.24 19.70 -2.99
CA LYS A 87 4.81 20.53 -1.85
C LYS A 87 4.07 21.78 -2.33
N LYS A 88 4.66 22.58 -3.23
CA LYS A 88 4.02 23.78 -3.81
C LYS A 88 2.68 23.47 -4.47
N ASN A 89 2.59 22.37 -5.21
CA ASN A 89 1.34 21.96 -5.86
C ASN A 89 0.25 21.54 -4.86
N LEU A 90 0.62 20.86 -3.77
CA LEU A 90 -0.32 20.51 -2.71
C LEU A 90 -0.82 21.78 -1.99
N GLU A 91 0.10 22.69 -1.64
CA GLU A 91 -0.23 23.97 -1.00
C GLU A 91 -1.18 24.80 -1.87
N HIS A 92 -0.91 24.92 -3.18
CA HIS A 92 -1.78 25.64 -4.11
C HIS A 92 -3.18 25.01 -4.26
N LYS A 93 -3.29 23.68 -4.17
CA LYS A 93 -4.56 22.97 -4.42
C LYS A 93 -5.47 22.93 -3.18
N PHE A 94 -4.90 22.89 -1.99
CA PHE A 94 -5.65 22.75 -0.73
C PHE A 94 -5.54 23.97 0.19
N ASN A 95 -4.78 25.01 -0.19
CA ASN A 95 -4.60 26.26 0.55
C ASN A 95 -4.20 26.04 2.03
N CYS A 96 -3.35 25.06 2.28
CA CYS A 96 -2.83 24.73 3.61
C CYS A 96 -1.35 24.36 3.53
N ALA A 97 -0.62 24.57 4.61
CA ALA A 97 0.81 24.27 4.66
C ALA A 97 1.04 22.75 4.74
N PHE A 98 1.89 22.22 3.85
CA PHE A 98 2.23 20.80 3.80
C PHE A 98 3.70 20.55 4.15
N ASP A 99 3.93 19.46 4.87
CA ASP A 99 5.27 18.90 5.06
C ASP A 99 5.28 17.48 4.48
N VAL A 100 6.18 17.23 3.53
CA VAL A 100 6.24 15.96 2.80
C VAL A 100 7.47 15.19 3.26
N ASN A 101 7.24 14.04 3.87
CA ASN A 101 8.26 13.12 4.34
C ASN A 101 8.27 11.87 3.46
N ILE A 102 9.46 11.33 3.21
CA ILE A 102 9.63 10.11 2.41
C ILE A 102 10.24 9.06 3.31
N GLN A 103 9.60 7.89 3.37
CA GLN A 103 10.10 6.72 4.07
C GLN A 103 10.35 5.59 3.08
N GLU A 104 11.55 5.04 3.13
CA GLU A 104 11.96 3.94 2.26
C GLU A 104 11.49 2.60 2.83
N ILE A 105 10.94 1.76 1.95
CA ILE A 105 10.58 0.39 2.27
C ILE A 105 11.81 -0.49 2.11
N ARG A 106 12.28 -1.09 3.21
CA ARG A 106 13.47 -1.94 3.23
C ARG A 106 13.41 -3.15 2.29
N THR A 107 12.24 -3.78 2.17
CA THR A 107 12.03 -5.00 1.36
C THR A 107 10.82 -4.83 0.43
N PRO A 108 10.98 -4.13 -0.71
CA PRO A 108 9.88 -3.82 -1.62
C PRO A 108 9.25 -5.07 -2.26
N ASP A 109 10.06 -6.11 -2.51
CA ASP A 109 9.58 -7.39 -3.05
C ASP A 109 8.70 -8.17 -2.07
N SER A 110 8.66 -7.78 -0.79
CA SER A 110 7.75 -8.36 0.20
C SER A 110 6.47 -7.54 0.40
N ASP A 111 6.29 -6.43 -0.33
CA ASP A 111 5.13 -5.57 -0.16
C ASP A 111 4.02 -5.81 -1.19
N ALA A 112 2.78 -5.87 -0.70
CA ALA A 112 1.63 -6.26 -1.51
C ALA A 112 1.32 -5.22 -2.59
N HIS A 113 1.48 -3.94 -2.27
CA HIS A 113 1.19 -2.84 -3.20
C HIS A 113 2.22 -2.78 -4.33
N VAL A 114 3.51 -2.89 -3.99
CA VAL A 114 4.62 -2.88 -4.96
C VAL A 114 4.55 -4.10 -5.87
N ILE A 115 4.24 -5.28 -5.34
CA ILE A 115 4.07 -6.49 -6.16
C ILE A 115 2.88 -6.36 -7.10
N ALA A 116 1.74 -5.85 -6.62
CA ALA A 116 0.57 -5.64 -7.45
C ALA A 116 0.84 -4.65 -8.59
N GLU A 117 1.61 -3.59 -8.32
CA GLU A 117 2.06 -2.61 -9.33
C GLU A 117 3.02 -3.23 -10.34
N THR A 118 3.96 -4.06 -9.88
CA THR A 118 4.89 -4.78 -10.76
C THR A 118 4.13 -5.71 -11.71
N ILE A 119 3.21 -6.53 -11.20
CA ILE A 119 2.39 -7.42 -12.04
C ILE A 119 1.52 -6.60 -13.00
N GLN A 120 0.94 -5.47 -12.55
CA GLN A 120 0.18 -4.56 -13.39
C GLN A 120 1.02 -4.09 -14.58
N GLY A 121 2.22 -3.56 -14.33
CA GLY A 121 3.12 -3.09 -15.38
C GLY A 121 3.52 -4.18 -16.37
N GLN A 122 3.82 -5.40 -15.88
CA GLN A 122 4.16 -6.53 -16.76
C GLN A 122 2.98 -6.95 -17.64
N VAL A 123 1.77 -7.02 -17.08
CA VAL A 123 0.56 -7.37 -17.84
C VAL A 123 0.22 -6.30 -18.88
N GLN A 124 0.41 -5.01 -18.55
CA GLN A 124 0.21 -3.90 -19.51
C GLN A 124 1.21 -3.96 -20.67
N ARG A 125 2.44 -4.42 -20.41
CA ARG A 125 3.48 -4.68 -21.43
C ARG A 125 3.27 -5.99 -22.21
N ARG A 126 2.09 -6.62 -22.10
CA ARG A 126 1.72 -7.87 -22.78
C ARG A 126 2.57 -9.08 -22.37
N MET A 127 3.24 -9.05 -21.21
CA MET A 127 3.85 -10.24 -20.66
C MET A 127 2.76 -11.26 -20.27
N PRO A 128 2.96 -12.56 -20.50
CA PRO A 128 2.02 -13.58 -20.04
C PRO A 128 1.76 -13.47 -18.53
N TYR A 129 0.50 -13.28 -18.14
CA TYR A 129 0.13 -13.03 -16.74
C TYR A 129 0.54 -14.17 -15.79
N ARG A 130 0.56 -15.42 -16.28
CA ARG A 130 1.04 -16.58 -15.52
C ARG A 130 2.52 -16.45 -15.15
N ARG A 131 3.34 -16.02 -16.11
CA ARG A 131 4.78 -15.80 -15.91
C ARG A 131 5.00 -14.64 -14.95
N ALA A 132 4.30 -13.52 -15.14
CA ALA A 132 4.39 -12.37 -14.26
C ALA A 132 4.00 -12.71 -12.81
N ALA A 133 2.93 -13.49 -12.62
CA ALA A 133 2.48 -13.92 -11.28
C ALA A 133 3.48 -14.88 -10.61
N LYS A 134 3.94 -15.92 -11.32
CA LYS A 134 4.93 -16.88 -10.77
C LYS A 134 6.25 -16.20 -10.40
N MET A 135 6.77 -15.35 -11.29
CA MET A 135 8.00 -14.60 -11.04
C MET A 135 7.86 -13.67 -9.83
N ALA A 136 6.71 -13.00 -9.68
CA ALA A 136 6.47 -12.15 -8.53
C ALA A 136 6.36 -12.93 -7.21
N ILE A 137 5.75 -14.12 -7.24
CA ILE A 137 5.67 -15.00 -6.07
C ILE A 137 7.07 -15.48 -5.67
N GLU A 138 7.86 -15.97 -6.63
CA GLU A 138 9.21 -16.46 -6.37
C GLU A 138 10.09 -15.38 -5.73
N LYS A 139 10.09 -14.15 -6.29
CA LYS A 139 10.82 -13.01 -5.71
C LYS A 139 10.36 -12.67 -4.29
N ALA A 140 9.06 -12.74 -4.04
CA ALA A 140 8.50 -12.45 -2.73
C ALA A 140 8.88 -13.50 -1.68
N MET A 141 8.89 -14.78 -2.07
CA MET A 141 9.38 -15.88 -1.21
C MET A 141 10.87 -15.73 -0.93
N GLN A 142 11.68 -15.38 -1.94
CA GLN A 142 13.11 -15.08 -1.77
C GLN A 142 13.36 -13.89 -0.84
N ALA A 143 12.48 -12.87 -0.88
CA ALA A 143 12.52 -11.72 0.02
C ALA A 143 12.07 -12.03 1.46
N GLY A 144 11.76 -13.29 1.78
CA GLY A 144 11.42 -13.74 3.13
C GLY A 144 9.93 -13.69 3.47
N ALA A 145 9.03 -13.63 2.48
CA ALA A 145 7.61 -13.80 2.75
C ALA A 145 7.31 -15.28 3.09
N GLU A 146 6.52 -15.52 4.15
CA GLU A 146 6.10 -16.88 4.56
C GLU A 146 4.98 -17.43 3.67
N GLY A 147 4.24 -16.56 2.99
CA GLY A 147 3.28 -16.97 2.00
C GLY A 147 2.74 -15.83 1.15
N VAL A 148 2.47 -16.13 -0.10
CA VAL A 148 2.05 -15.17 -1.12
C VAL A 148 0.92 -15.75 -1.95
N LYS A 149 -0.11 -14.94 -2.16
CA LYS A 149 -1.26 -15.32 -2.98
C LYS A 149 -1.57 -14.20 -3.94
N VAL A 150 -1.57 -14.54 -5.22
CA VAL A 150 -1.91 -13.64 -6.32
C VAL A 150 -3.15 -14.19 -7.01
N LYS A 151 -4.21 -13.39 -7.05
CA LYS A 151 -5.44 -13.68 -7.79
C LYS A 151 -5.55 -12.71 -8.96
N VAL A 152 -5.60 -13.24 -10.16
CA VAL A 152 -5.77 -12.47 -11.40
C VAL A 152 -7.14 -12.80 -11.98
N SER A 153 -7.90 -11.77 -12.32
CA SER A 153 -9.28 -11.91 -12.83
C SER A 153 -9.55 -10.95 -13.98
N GLY A 154 -10.23 -11.42 -15.02
CA GLY A 154 -10.60 -10.61 -16.18
C GLY A 154 -10.54 -11.42 -17.47
N ARG A 155 -10.42 -10.74 -18.62
CA ARG A 155 -10.25 -11.35 -19.94
C ARG A 155 -8.79 -11.78 -20.15
N LEU A 156 -8.41 -12.86 -19.47
CA LEU A 156 -7.04 -13.37 -19.46
C LEU A 156 -6.62 -13.84 -20.86
N ASN A 157 -5.44 -13.40 -21.32
CA ASN A 157 -4.93 -13.63 -22.68
C ASN A 157 -5.88 -13.19 -23.81
N GLY A 158 -6.76 -12.20 -23.56
CA GLY A 158 -7.69 -11.71 -24.58
C GLY A 158 -8.89 -12.63 -24.84
N ALA A 159 -9.11 -13.64 -23.99
CA ALA A 159 -10.29 -14.49 -24.08
C ALA A 159 -11.59 -13.66 -24.00
N GLU A 160 -12.63 -14.10 -24.71
CA GLU A 160 -13.93 -13.43 -24.73
C GLU A 160 -14.60 -13.49 -23.35
N ILE A 161 -14.54 -14.65 -22.69
CA ILE A 161 -15.12 -14.87 -21.36
C ILE A 161 -14.08 -14.57 -20.27
N ALA A 162 -14.49 -13.78 -19.27
CA ALA A 162 -13.65 -13.47 -18.13
C ALA A 162 -13.42 -14.71 -17.25
N ARG A 163 -12.15 -14.95 -16.89
CA ARG A 163 -11.73 -16.04 -16.01
C ARG A 163 -10.99 -15.51 -14.81
N THR A 164 -10.87 -16.35 -13.80
CA THR A 164 -10.16 -16.04 -12.57
C THR A 164 -9.18 -17.16 -12.28
N GLU A 165 -7.89 -16.84 -12.23
CA GLU A 165 -6.83 -17.78 -11.86
C GLU A 165 -6.20 -17.36 -10.53
N LEU A 166 -5.82 -18.37 -9.74
CA LEU A 166 -5.21 -18.19 -8.44
C LEU A 166 -3.83 -18.86 -8.43
N PHE A 167 -2.83 -18.09 -8.03
CA PHE A 167 -1.47 -18.56 -7.76
C PHE A 167 -1.21 -18.37 -6.27
N LYS A 168 -0.74 -19.40 -5.59
CA LYS A 168 -0.47 -19.37 -4.16
C LYS A 168 0.78 -20.19 -3.88
N GLU A 169 1.64 -19.67 -3.01
CA GLU A 169 2.78 -20.37 -2.44
C GLU A 169 2.87 -20.06 -0.94
N GLY A 170 3.31 -21.03 -0.14
CA GLY A 170 3.37 -20.91 1.32
C GLY A 170 2.01 -20.87 2.03
N ASN A 171 2.03 -20.47 3.30
CA ASN A 171 0.85 -20.42 4.16
C ASN A 171 0.30 -18.99 4.29
N ILE A 172 -1.03 -18.83 4.27
CA ILE A 172 -1.68 -17.50 4.35
C ILE A 172 -2.94 -17.62 5.20
N PRO A 173 -2.78 -17.54 6.53
CA PRO A 173 -3.91 -17.64 7.45
C PRO A 173 -4.74 -16.34 7.43
N LEU A 174 -5.84 -16.35 6.68
CA LEU A 174 -6.73 -15.18 6.58
C LEU A 174 -7.64 -14.99 7.80
N GLN A 175 -7.98 -16.08 8.50
CA GLN A 175 -8.83 -16.08 9.69
C GLN A 175 -8.09 -15.60 10.95
N THR A 176 -6.79 -15.90 11.05
CA THR A 176 -5.97 -15.52 12.21
C THR A 176 -5.70 -14.02 12.22
N LEU A 177 -6.24 -13.31 13.21
CA LEU A 177 -6.09 -11.85 13.33
C LEU A 177 -4.65 -11.41 13.63
N ARG A 178 -3.91 -12.23 14.39
CA ARG A 178 -2.50 -11.99 14.73
C ARG A 178 -1.52 -12.16 13.54
N ALA A 179 -1.98 -12.78 12.46
CA ALA A 179 -1.16 -12.94 11.27
C ALA A 179 -0.97 -11.58 10.58
N ASN A 180 0.29 -11.20 10.32
CA ASN A 180 0.61 -10.01 9.54
C ASN A 180 0.35 -10.28 8.07
N VAL A 181 -0.89 -10.05 7.66
CA VAL A 181 -1.31 -10.18 6.25
C VAL A 181 -1.58 -8.80 5.69
N THR A 182 -0.89 -8.46 4.61
CA THR A 182 -1.18 -7.26 3.82
C THR A 182 -1.90 -7.66 2.54
N PHE A 183 -2.85 -6.82 2.13
CA PHE A 183 -3.66 -7.00 0.93
C PHE A 183 -3.56 -5.76 0.05
N ALA A 184 -3.34 -5.96 -1.25
CA ALA A 184 -3.39 -4.91 -2.25
C ALA A 184 -4.25 -5.33 -3.44
N ARG A 185 -4.86 -4.32 -4.07
CA ARG A 185 -5.61 -4.47 -5.32
C ARG A 185 -5.13 -3.43 -6.31
N ARG A 186 -4.83 -3.87 -7.53
CA ARG A 186 -4.55 -3.01 -8.68
C ARG A 186 -5.36 -3.48 -9.88
N THR A 187 -5.52 -2.60 -10.85
CA THR A 187 -6.24 -2.90 -12.11
C THR A 187 -5.33 -2.52 -13.26
N ALA A 188 -5.04 -3.48 -14.13
CA ALA A 188 -4.30 -3.27 -15.37
C ALA A 188 -5.30 -2.95 -16.49
N ALA A 189 -5.18 -1.77 -17.08
CA ALA A 189 -5.88 -1.44 -18.31
C ALA A 189 -5.13 -2.06 -19.50
N THR A 190 -5.79 -2.94 -20.23
CA THR A 190 -5.27 -3.61 -21.43
C THR A 190 -6.16 -3.31 -22.63
N THR A 191 -5.70 -3.62 -23.84
CA THR A 191 -6.47 -3.40 -25.07
C THR A 191 -7.83 -4.11 -25.08
N TYR A 192 -7.91 -5.29 -24.45
CA TYR A 192 -9.13 -6.11 -24.45
C TYR A 192 -10.05 -5.83 -23.25
N GLY A 193 -9.69 -4.86 -22.39
CA GLY A 193 -10.43 -4.49 -21.19
C GLY A 193 -9.54 -4.44 -19.95
N SER A 194 -10.15 -4.61 -18.78
CA SER A 194 -9.45 -4.49 -17.50
C SER A 194 -9.14 -5.85 -16.87
N ILE A 195 -7.91 -6.02 -16.40
CA ILE A 195 -7.48 -7.18 -15.62
C ILE A 195 -7.29 -6.74 -14.17
N GLY A 196 -8.06 -7.33 -13.26
CA GLY A 196 -7.95 -7.11 -11.83
C GLY A 196 -6.87 -8.01 -11.22
N ILE A 197 -5.97 -7.43 -10.44
CA ILE A 197 -4.90 -8.11 -9.71
C ILE A 197 -5.13 -7.89 -8.22
N LYS A 198 -5.16 -8.98 -7.45
CA LYS A 198 -5.31 -8.98 -6.00
C LYS A 198 -4.16 -9.78 -5.39
N VAL A 199 -3.42 -9.17 -4.49
CA VAL A 199 -2.24 -9.77 -3.87
C VAL A 199 -2.43 -9.81 -2.36
N TRP A 200 -2.12 -10.95 -1.75
CA TRP A 200 -2.00 -11.11 -0.30
C TRP A 200 -0.58 -11.58 0.01
N ILE A 201 0.03 -10.98 1.01
CA ILE A 201 1.35 -11.39 1.52
C ILE A 201 1.23 -11.62 3.01
N TYR A 202 1.85 -12.69 3.48
CA TYR A 202 1.97 -13.04 4.88
C TYR A 202 3.45 -12.97 5.30
N LYS A 203 3.73 -12.19 6.34
CA LYS A 203 5.10 -11.94 6.86
C LYS A 203 5.31 -12.52 8.27
N GLY A 204 4.55 -13.53 8.65
CA GLY A 204 4.61 -14.09 10.00
C GLY A 204 3.59 -13.51 10.99
N MET A 205 3.64 -14.01 12.22
CA MET A 205 2.76 -13.60 13.31
C MET A 205 3.35 -12.44 14.11
N VAL A 206 2.49 -11.50 14.53
CA VAL A 206 2.88 -10.39 15.40
C VAL A 206 2.51 -10.74 16.84
N PHE A 207 3.52 -10.89 17.70
CA PHE A 207 3.34 -11.21 19.11
C PHE A 207 3.39 -9.97 20.03
N LYS A 208 3.85 -8.82 19.54
CA LYS A 208 3.95 -7.59 20.35
C LYS A 208 2.58 -6.89 20.45
N LYS A 209 2.12 -6.63 21.69
CA LYS A 209 1.04 -5.65 21.93
C LYS A 209 1.52 -4.31 21.39
N VAL A 210 0.72 -3.67 20.53
CA VAL A 210 0.95 -2.34 19.92
C VAL A 210 1.34 -1.26 20.94
N GLN A 211 1.02 -1.46 22.23
CA GLN A 211 1.42 -0.59 23.34
C GLN A 211 2.94 -0.39 23.47
N GLN A 212 3.79 -1.37 23.15
CA GLN A 212 5.25 -1.24 23.36
C GLN A 212 5.99 -0.44 22.28
N ALA A 213 5.36 -0.17 21.12
CA ALA A 213 5.99 0.61 20.05
C ALA A 213 5.87 2.14 20.25
N GLN A 214 4.91 2.59 21.07
CA GLN A 214 4.66 4.01 21.35
C GLN A 214 5.26 4.48 22.69
N SER A 215 5.79 3.56 23.50
CA SER A 215 6.22 3.85 24.88
C SER A 215 7.69 3.53 25.11
N SER A 216 8.61 4.11 24.35
CA SER A 216 10.02 4.18 24.79
C SER A 216 10.20 5.10 26.01
N THR A 217 9.17 5.87 26.38
CA THR A 217 9.15 6.81 27.51
C THR A 217 8.66 6.24 28.84
N LEU A 218 8.13 5.00 28.90
CA LEU A 218 7.60 4.42 30.16
C LEU A 218 8.52 3.38 30.82
N THR A 219 9.61 2.97 30.16
CA THR A 219 10.55 1.98 30.73
C THR A 219 11.48 2.59 31.79
N SER A 220 11.55 3.92 31.92
CA SER A 220 12.42 4.60 32.89
C SER A 220 11.82 4.78 34.30
N LEU A 221 10.58 4.35 34.54
CA LEU A 221 9.88 4.54 35.82
C LEU A 221 9.75 3.27 36.67
N ASN A 222 10.27 2.13 36.21
CA ASN A 222 10.27 0.87 36.96
C ASN A 222 11.65 0.47 37.52
N ASN A 223 12.64 1.36 37.42
CA ASN A 223 13.94 1.22 38.10
C ASN A 223 14.18 2.45 38.99
N GLN A 224 13.37 2.59 40.04
CA GLN A 224 13.71 3.28 41.28
C GLN A 224 13.12 2.48 42.44
#